data_AF-A0AAU5T0S2-F1
#
_entry.id   AF-A0AAU5T0S2-F1
#
_cell.length_a   1.000
_cell.length_b   1.000
_cell.length_c   1.000
_cell.angle_alpha   90.00
_cell.angle_beta   90.00
_cell.angle_gamma   90.00
#
_symmetry.space_group_name_H-M   'P 1'
#
loop_
_entity.id
_entity.type
_entity.pdbx_description
1 polymer ?
#
loop_
_entity_poly.entity_id
_entity_poly.type
_entity_poly.pdbx_seq_one_letter_code
_entity_poly.pdbx_strand_id
1 'polypeptide(L)'
;MPDTAQSTAPVTTYKRGQYVLYRNPEMFWTGQEGHTFVCRVERICVGGTTYDLTPLPSGRQIGAASPEYMRPLPAVDAMRDIDTAPLNTGTAADMTPAAVAWLTQQAATISRRPELPPHSG
;
A
#
# COMPACT_ATOMS: atom_id res chain seq x y z
N MET A 1 37.85 9.25 -29.64
CA MET A 1 37.71 8.11 -28.73
C MET A 1 36.50 8.38 -27.86
N PRO A 2 35.45 7.53 -27.83
CA PRO A 2 34.35 7.77 -26.91
C PRO A 2 34.77 7.35 -25.51
N ASP A 3 34.45 8.20 -24.54
CA ASP A 3 34.71 8.06 -23.12
C ASP A 3 33.82 6.94 -22.56
N THR A 4 34.43 5.81 -22.18
CA THR A 4 33.74 4.68 -21.56
C THR A 4 33.47 5.02 -20.10
N ALA A 5 32.50 5.91 -19.85
CA ALA A 5 31.99 6.13 -18.50
C ALA A 5 31.31 4.84 -18.02
N GLN A 6 32.08 3.94 -17.41
CA GLN A 6 31.55 2.83 -16.62
C GLN A 6 30.76 3.44 -15.47
N SER A 7 29.45 3.53 -15.66
CA SER A 7 28.50 3.83 -14.60
C SER A 7 28.52 2.65 -13.62
N THR A 8 29.42 2.70 -12.64
CA THR A 8 29.36 1.87 -11.44
C THR A 8 28.15 2.31 -10.63
N ALA A 9 26.97 1.87 -11.06
CA ALA A 9 25.79 1.94 -10.21
C ALA A 9 26.11 1.18 -8.90
N PRO A 10 25.83 1.75 -7.73
CA PRO A 10 26.08 1.07 -6.47
C PRO A 10 25.32 -0.26 -6.45
N VAL A 11 26.05 -1.34 -6.20
CA VAL A 11 25.46 -2.69 -6.03
C VAL A 11 24.55 -2.64 -4.80
N THR A 12 23.26 -2.41 -5.05
CA THR A 12 22.27 -2.33 -4.00
C THR A 12 21.97 -3.75 -3.54
N THR A 13 22.53 -4.13 -2.40
CA THR A 13 22.24 -5.43 -1.79
C THR A 13 20.95 -5.32 -1.00
N TYR A 14 19.99 -6.20 -1.31
CA TYR A 14 18.70 -6.24 -0.63
C TYR A 14 18.71 -7.25 0.52
N LYS A 15 17.92 -6.97 1.56
CA LYS A 15 17.77 -7.86 2.72
C LYS A 15 16.44 -8.60 2.68
N ARG A 16 16.43 -9.84 3.19
CA ARG A 16 15.17 -10.56 3.43
C ARG A 16 14.24 -9.74 4.33
N GLY A 17 12.97 -9.70 3.98
CA GLY A 17 11.93 -8.91 4.66
C GLY A 17 11.86 -7.44 4.22
N GLN A 18 12.82 -6.95 3.43
CA GLN A 18 12.81 -5.59 2.92
C GLN A 18 11.71 -5.42 1.86
N TYR A 19 11.05 -4.26 1.89
CA TYR A 19 10.15 -3.83 0.82
C TYR A 19 10.90 -3.11 -0.28
N VAL A 20 10.62 -3.50 -1.51
CA VAL A 20 11.22 -2.95 -2.73
C VAL A 20 10.13 -2.62 -3.73
N LEU A 21 10.40 -1.63 -4.55
CA LEU A 21 9.64 -1.41 -5.77
C LEU A 21 10.22 -2.31 -6.85
N TYR A 22 9.42 -3.20 -7.40
CA TYR A 22 9.80 -4.07 -8.50
C TYR A 22 9.13 -3.59 -9.78
N ARG A 23 9.89 -3.56 -10.88
CA ARG A 23 9.36 -3.30 -12.22
C ARG A 23 9.45 -4.58 -13.04
N ASN A 24 8.33 -5.11 -13.49
CA ASN A 24 8.33 -6.20 -14.45
C ASN A 24 8.79 -5.67 -15.82
N PRO A 25 9.95 -6.11 -16.36
CA PRO A 25 10.48 -5.58 -17.60
C PRO A 25 9.62 -5.96 -18.81
N GLU A 26 9.07 -7.18 -18.85
CA GLU A 26 8.23 -7.63 -19.96
C GLU A 26 6.95 -6.80 -20.05
N MET A 27 6.27 -6.60 -18.91
CA MET A 27 5.06 -5.76 -18.85
C MET A 27 5.38 -4.31 -19.21
N PHE A 28 6.50 -3.78 -18.72
CA PHE A 28 6.91 -2.40 -19.00
C PHE A 28 7.15 -2.18 -20.50
N TRP A 29 7.92 -3.06 -21.13
CA TRP A 29 8.25 -2.93 -22.56
C TRP A 29 7.06 -3.20 -23.48
N THR A 30 6.10 -4.02 -23.04
CA THR A 30 4.85 -4.27 -23.77
C THR A 30 3.76 -3.25 -23.47
N GLY A 31 4.03 -2.25 -22.61
CA GLY A 31 3.08 -1.20 -22.26
C GLY A 31 1.89 -1.67 -21.42
N GLN A 32 2.01 -2.83 -20.75
CA GLN A 32 0.97 -3.35 -19.87
C GLN A 32 0.92 -2.57 -18.56
N GLU A 33 -0.28 -2.26 -18.10
CA GLU A 33 -0.50 -1.60 -16.81
C GLU A 33 -0.06 -2.47 -15.63
N GLY A 34 0.16 -1.85 -14.47
CA GLY A 34 0.59 -2.58 -13.27
C GLY A 34 2.00 -3.18 -13.39
N HIS A 35 2.83 -2.66 -14.30
CA HIS A 35 4.21 -3.12 -14.50
C HIS A 35 5.16 -2.76 -13.34
N THR A 36 4.75 -1.89 -12.42
CA THR A 36 5.55 -1.48 -11.25
C THR A 36 4.71 -1.65 -9.99
N PHE A 37 5.21 -2.39 -9.00
CA PHE A 37 4.48 -2.68 -7.77
C PHE A 37 5.42 -3.02 -6.61
N VAL A 38 4.89 -2.92 -5.39
CA VAL A 38 5.65 -3.18 -4.17
C VAL A 38 5.72 -4.68 -3.89
N CYS A 39 6.93 -5.16 -3.60
CA CYS A 39 7.20 -6.54 -3.21
C CYS A 39 7.98 -6.61 -1.90
N ARG A 40 7.84 -7.74 -1.19
CA ARG A 40 8.71 -8.13 -0.09
C ARG A 40 9.78 -9.11 -0.59
N VAL A 41 11.03 -8.90 -0.21
CA VAL A 41 12.11 -9.86 -0.49
C VAL A 41 11.98 -11.07 0.42
N GLU A 42 11.70 -12.25 -0.14
CA GLU A 42 11.55 -13.49 0.63
C GLU A 42 12.85 -14.25 0.77
N ARG A 43 13.59 -14.36 -0.33
CA ARG A 43 14.81 -15.15 -0.40
C ARG A 43 15.84 -14.45 -1.27
N ILE A 44 17.10 -14.60 -0.87
CA ILE A 44 18.27 -14.25 -1.67
C ILE A 44 18.78 -15.56 -2.26
N CYS A 45 18.82 -15.66 -3.59
CA CYS A 45 19.19 -16.90 -4.28
C CYS A 45 20.71 -17.13 -4.27
N VAL A 46 21.12 -18.36 -4.58
CA VAL A 46 22.53 -18.78 -4.55
C VAL A 46 23.37 -17.88 -5.46
N GLY A 47 24.45 -17.32 -4.93
CA GLY A 47 25.30 -16.33 -5.61
C GLY A 47 24.93 -14.87 -5.33
N GLY A 48 23.81 -14.60 -4.64
CA GLY A 48 23.42 -13.24 -4.26
C GLY A 48 23.01 -12.33 -5.43
N THR A 49 22.82 -12.92 -6.62
CA THR A 49 22.56 -12.20 -7.87
C THR A 49 21.08 -12.03 -8.16
N THR A 50 20.22 -12.88 -7.61
CA THR A 50 18.77 -12.82 -7.82
C THR A 50 17.99 -12.99 -6.53
N TYR A 51 16.74 -12.56 -6.54
CA TYR A 51 15.88 -12.48 -5.37
C TYR A 51 14.52 -13.09 -5.67
N ASP A 52 13.96 -13.84 -4.72
CA ASP A 52 12.56 -14.21 -4.79
C ASP A 52 11.73 -13.17 -4.06
N LEU A 53 10.67 -12.71 -4.72
CA LEU A 53 9.84 -11.60 -4.28
C LEU A 53 8.39 -12.05 -4.11
N THR A 54 7.72 -11.55 -3.09
CA THR A 54 6.27 -11.71 -2.92
C THR A 54 5.59 -10.36 -3.14
N PRO A 55 4.76 -10.20 -4.18
CA PRO A 55 3.95 -9.00 -4.37
C PRO A 55 2.90 -8.88 -3.27
N LEU A 56 2.71 -7.67 -2.73
CA LEU A 56 1.69 -7.41 -1.72
C LEU A 56 0.23 -7.67 -2.17
N PRO A 57 -0.20 -7.34 -3.41
CA PRO A 57 -1.60 -7.47 -3.78
C PRO A 57 -2.01 -8.90 -4.21
N SER A 58 -1.09 -9.69 -4.77
CA SER A 58 -1.43 -10.98 -5.40
C SER A 58 -0.91 -12.19 -4.66
N GLY A 59 0.09 -12.04 -3.79
CA GLY A 59 0.75 -13.13 -3.07
C GLY A 59 1.51 -14.15 -3.94
N ARG A 60 1.38 -14.10 -5.27
CA ARG A 60 2.07 -15.01 -6.19
C ARG A 60 3.54 -14.64 -6.26
N GLN A 61 4.39 -15.54 -5.79
CA GLN A 61 5.83 -15.33 -5.76
C GLN A 61 6.41 -15.12 -7.18
N ILE A 62 7.32 -14.16 -7.29
CA ILE A 62 8.17 -13.91 -8.45
C ILE A 62 9.53 -14.49 -8.12
N GLY A 63 9.95 -15.51 -8.87
CA GLY A 63 11.24 -16.15 -8.69
C GLY A 63 12.35 -15.42 -9.45
N ALA A 64 13.57 -15.47 -8.91
CA ALA A 64 14.79 -15.05 -9.60
C ALA A 64 14.75 -13.62 -10.20
N ALA A 65 14.16 -12.66 -9.48
CA ALA A 65 14.15 -11.27 -9.87
C ALA A 65 15.56 -10.67 -9.87
N SER A 66 15.86 -9.88 -10.91
CA SER A 66 17.16 -9.22 -11.06
C SER A 66 17.19 -7.88 -10.29
N PRO A 67 18.28 -7.56 -9.57
CA PRO A 67 18.42 -6.33 -8.80
C PRO A 67 18.33 -5.05 -9.65
N GLU A 68 18.62 -5.10 -10.96
CA GLU A 68 18.49 -3.94 -11.87
C GLU A 68 17.03 -3.49 -12.08
N TYR A 69 16.07 -4.38 -11.83
CA TYR A 69 14.64 -4.09 -11.91
C TYR A 69 14.01 -3.86 -10.53
N MET A 70 14.85 -3.76 -9.50
CA MET A 70 14.44 -3.51 -8.12
C MET A 70 14.95 -2.14 -7.69
N ARG A 71 14.18 -1.48 -6.83
CA ARG A 71 14.62 -0.26 -6.15
C ARG A 71 14.22 -0.34 -4.67
N PRO A 72 15.08 0.05 -3.72
CA PRO A 72 14.65 0.23 -2.34
C PRO A 72 13.44 1.16 -2.29
N LEU A 73 12.44 0.81 -1.49
CA LEU A 73 11.32 1.70 -1.21
C LEU A 73 11.67 2.53 0.04
N PRO A 74 11.97 3.83 -0.08
CA PRO A 74 12.29 4.66 1.07
C PRO A 74 11.08 4.76 2.00
N ALA A 75 11.33 4.77 3.31
CA ALA A 75 10.26 4.85 4.31
C ALA A 75 9.40 6.10 4.13
N VAL A 76 10.00 7.24 3.75
CA VAL A 76 9.26 8.49 3.51
C VAL A 76 8.26 8.36 2.37
N ASP A 77 8.64 7.71 1.28
CA ASP A 77 7.77 7.49 0.13
C ASP A 77 6.68 6.47 0.48
N ALA A 78 7.04 5.37 1.16
CA ALA A 78 6.09 4.36 1.61
C ALA A 78 5.03 4.93 2.56
N MET A 79 5.45 5.72 3.56
CA MET A 79 4.54 6.33 4.52
C MET A 79 3.63 7.35 3.84
N ARG A 80 4.17 8.17 2.91
CA ARG A 80 3.36 9.10 2.12
C ARG A 80 2.31 8.38 1.28
N ASP A 81 2.68 7.28 0.62
CA ASP A 81 1.74 6.47 -0.16
C ASP A 81 0.63 5.88 0.72
N ILE A 82 0.97 5.42 1.93
CA ILE A 82 -0.01 4.94 2.93
C ILE A 82 -0.94 6.07 3.37
N ASP A 83 -0.39 7.24 3.71
CA ASP A 83 -1.16 8.39 4.21
C ASP A 83 -2.11 8.97 3.14
N THR A 84 -1.78 8.79 1.86
CA THR A 84 -2.57 9.28 0.73
C THR A 84 -3.39 8.21 0.04
N ALA A 85 -3.28 6.95 0.47
CA ALA A 85 -4.04 5.85 -0.12
C ALA A 85 -5.55 6.10 0.05
N PRO A 86 -6.35 5.99 -1.03
CA PRO A 86 -7.79 6.14 -0.91
C PRO A 86 -8.33 5.07 0.03
N LEU A 87 -9.08 5.49 1.04
CA LEU A 87 -9.82 4.58 1.90
C LEU A 87 -10.81 3.82 1.02
N ASN A 88 -10.90 2.50 1.21
CA ASN A 88 -11.83 1.67 0.46
C ASN A 88 -13.27 2.12 0.78
N THR A 89 -13.88 2.89 -0.11
CA THR A 89 -15.19 3.53 0.10
C THR A 89 -16.34 2.52 0.10
N GLY A 90 -16.08 1.26 -0.24
CA GLY A 90 -17.06 0.17 -0.12
C GLY A 90 -17.60 0.04 1.32
N THR A 91 -16.76 0.21 2.33
CA THR A 91 -17.21 0.17 3.74
C THR A 91 -17.94 1.44 4.19
N ALA A 92 -17.73 2.57 3.50
CA ALA A 92 -18.42 3.82 3.82
C ALA A 92 -19.89 3.75 3.40
N ALA A 93 -20.19 3.12 2.26
CA ALA A 93 -21.56 2.84 1.84
C ALA A 93 -22.30 1.95 2.86
N ASP A 94 -21.62 0.96 3.42
CA ASP A 94 -22.17 0.07 4.46
C ASP A 94 -22.34 0.76 5.84
N MET A 95 -21.50 1.74 6.17
CA MET A 95 -21.60 2.52 7.42
C MET A 95 -22.67 3.62 7.36
N THR A 96 -23.06 4.07 6.17
CA THR A 96 -23.98 5.20 5.99
C THR A 96 -25.37 4.95 6.62
N PRO A 97 -26.02 3.78 6.44
CA PRO A 97 -27.32 3.51 7.08
C PRO A 97 -27.26 3.49 8.61
N ALA A 98 -26.19 2.92 9.19
CA ALA A 98 -26.01 2.87 10.64
C ALA A 98 -25.75 4.27 11.23
N ALA A 99 -24.94 5.09 10.54
CA ALA A 99 -24.69 6.48 10.93
C ALA A 99 -25.97 7.34 10.87
N VAL A 100 -26.79 7.17 9.82
CA VAL A 100 -28.09 7.87 9.69
C VAL A 100 -29.09 7.42 10.75
N ALA A 101 -29.15 6.13 11.05
CA ALA A 101 -30.01 5.59 12.11
C ALA A 101 -29.62 6.17 13.48
N TRP A 102 -28.31 6.24 13.77
CA TRP A 102 -27.80 6.81 15.01
C TRP A 102 -28.09 8.32 15.13
N LEU A 103 -27.90 9.10 14.06
CA LEU A 103 -28.24 10.53 14.05
C LEU A 103 -29.75 10.75 14.27
N THR A 104 -30.59 9.93 13.64
CA THR A 104 -32.06 9.98 13.82
C THR A 104 -32.45 9.64 15.27
N GLN A 105 -31.80 8.64 15.87
CA GLN A 105 -32.04 8.26 17.27
C GLN A 105 -31.59 9.36 18.24
N GLN A 106 -30.45 10.01 17.99
CA GLN A 106 -30.02 11.16 18.79
C GLN A 106 -30.99 12.33 18.64
N ALA A 107 -31.39 12.68 17.42
CA ALA A 107 -32.35 13.75 17.18
C ALA A 107 -33.68 13.50 17.91
N ALA A 108 -34.22 12.28 17.85
CA ALA A 108 -35.43 11.89 18.58
C ALA A 108 -35.26 11.97 20.11
N THR A 109 -34.06 11.67 20.62
CA THR A 109 -33.75 11.74 22.06
C THR A 109 -33.61 13.19 22.53
N ILE A 110 -32.98 14.06 21.73
CA ILE A 110 -32.84 15.49 22.02
C ILE A 110 -34.20 16.20 21.95
N SER A 111 -35.08 15.80 21.04
CA SER A 111 -36.45 16.32 20.96
C SER A 111 -37.35 15.88 22.12
N ARG A 112 -37.00 14.79 22.83
CA ARG A 112 -37.60 14.44 24.13
C ARG A 112 -36.98 15.30 25.23
N ARG A 113 -37.33 16.58 25.26
CA ARG A 113 -37.13 17.41 26.45
C ARG A 113 -37.88 16.75 27.62
N PRO A 114 -37.24 16.45 28.76
CA PRO A 114 -37.95 15.94 29.93
C PRO A 114 -38.97 16.97 30.38
N GLU A 115 -40.25 16.58 30.48
CA GLU A 115 -41.24 17.41 31.16
C GLU A 115 -40.86 17.50 32.64
N LEU A 116 -40.66 18.72 33.13
CA LEU A 116 -40.46 18.99 34.55
C LEU A 116 -41.74 18.56 35.29
N PRO A 117 -41.63 17.79 36.39
CA PRO A 117 -42.80 17.36 37.15
C PRO A 117 -43.58 18.59 37.66
N PRO A 118 -44.92 18.51 37.70
CA PRO A 118 -45.72 19.63 38.19
C PRO A 118 -45.36 19.91 39.65
N HIS A 119 -44.91 21.13 39.92
CA HIS A 119 -44.74 21.63 41.28
C HIS A 119 -46.13 21.81 41.91
N SER A 120 -46.52 20.86 42.76
CA SER A 120 -47.64 21.03 43.68
C SER A 120 -47.12 21.71 44.95
N GLY A 121 -47.59 22.94 45.23
CA GLY A 121 -47.30 23.67 46.47
C GLY A 121 -47.43 25.17 46.32
#